data_AF-A0A0W8CFD6-F1
#
_entry.id   AF-A0A0W8CFD6-F1
#
_cell.length_a   1.000
_cell.length_b   1.000
_cell.length_c   1.000
_cell.angle_alpha   90.00
_cell.angle_beta   90.00
_cell.angle_gamma   90.00
#
_symmetry.space_group_name_H-M   'P 1'
#
loop_
_entity.id
_entity.type
_entity.pdbx_description
1 polymer ?
#
loop_
_entity_poly.entity_id
_entity_poly.type
_entity_poly.pdbx_seq_one_letter_code
_entity_poly.pdbx_strand_id
1 'polypeptide(L)'
;MTEQELSHMMFACLIMAEGGEVEDVDRMAHVAKTLARAAMPPSAGSTQASSDDFVRWTPLSRLYTSAQDGLSFNRLSYHILGYSGPTLTIIRDTQGAVFGMFCDTEWKESSRYYGGNGCFLFRLAPEIAIYRVSASGANENYMYLNSKGFALPRGLGMGGSTDKFRLFLSEDLDENSYTTAKCLSFEPGRLSSSEQFVIDAMEVWGCGGEESELSQKAHRQETADLINRARKVDKAQFVGNDFDKEMFLGKTFGHGTDKARIADDEQ
;
A
#
# COMPACT_ATOMS: atom_id res chain seq x y z
N MET A 1 14.92 9.70 -21.84
CA MET A 1 13.88 8.68 -21.58
C MET A 1 14.17 7.58 -22.55
N THR A 2 14.66 6.42 -22.11
CA THR A 2 14.85 5.36 -23.10
C THR A 2 13.47 4.85 -23.50
N GLU A 3 13.33 4.48 -24.77
CA GLU A 3 12.08 3.97 -25.34
C GLU A 3 11.54 2.76 -24.55
N GLN A 4 12.44 2.01 -23.91
CA GLN A 4 12.16 0.81 -23.14
C GLN A 4 11.53 1.09 -21.76
N GLU A 5 11.92 2.17 -21.08
CA GLU A 5 11.36 2.56 -19.76
C GLU A 5 9.98 3.20 -19.90
N LEU A 6 9.79 3.99 -20.96
CA LEU A 6 8.47 4.40 -21.43
C LEU A 6 7.60 3.20 -21.74
N SER A 7 8.16 2.24 -22.48
CA SER A 7 7.45 1.04 -22.87
C SER A 7 6.95 0.27 -21.65
N HIS A 8 7.73 0.11 -20.58
CA HIS A 8 7.27 -0.57 -19.36
C HIS A 8 6.23 0.21 -18.54
N MET A 9 6.36 1.53 -18.40
CA MET A 9 5.35 2.34 -17.71
C MET A 9 4.06 2.46 -18.54
N MET A 10 4.18 2.55 -19.86
CA MET A 10 3.07 2.36 -20.79
C MET A 10 2.51 0.96 -20.62
N PHE A 11 3.32 -0.09 -20.54
CA PHE A 11 2.88 -1.48 -20.38
C PHE A 11 2.13 -1.70 -19.07
N ALA A 12 2.53 -1.06 -17.97
CA ALA A 12 1.77 -1.05 -16.71
C ALA A 12 0.41 -0.35 -16.87
N CYS A 13 0.39 0.83 -17.49
CA CYS A 13 -0.85 1.52 -17.81
C CYS A 13 -1.72 0.76 -18.83
N LEU A 14 -1.12 -0.03 -19.75
CA LEU A 14 -1.76 -0.87 -20.77
C LEU A 14 -2.31 -2.17 -20.18
N ILE A 15 -1.56 -2.85 -19.31
CA ILE A 15 -2.01 -4.02 -18.55
C ILE A 15 -3.20 -3.63 -17.69
N MET A 16 -3.11 -2.47 -17.02
CA MET A 16 -4.25 -1.97 -16.29
C MET A 16 -5.39 -1.68 -17.25
N ALA A 17 -5.16 -1.04 -18.41
CA ALA A 17 -6.17 -0.69 -19.42
C ALA A 17 -7.03 -1.86 -19.90
N GLU A 18 -6.47 -3.06 -20.11
CA GLU A 18 -7.20 -4.16 -20.77
C GLU A 18 -7.85 -5.14 -19.76
N GLY A 19 -9.18 -5.20 -19.70
CA GLY A 19 -9.93 -6.16 -20.53
C GLY A 19 -10.63 -5.64 -21.79
N GLY A 20 -10.10 -4.62 -22.47
CA GLY A 20 -10.59 -4.17 -23.78
C GLY A 20 -9.50 -3.41 -24.54
N GLU A 21 -9.37 -3.73 -25.84
CA GLU A 21 -8.30 -3.38 -26.78
C GLU A 21 -7.68 -1.97 -26.63
N VAL A 22 -6.34 -1.92 -26.67
CA VAL A 22 -5.52 -0.69 -26.78
C VAL A 22 -5.86 0.08 -28.07
N GLU A 23 -6.78 1.04 -28.01
CA GLU A 23 -7.11 1.86 -29.19
C GLU A 23 -6.15 3.04 -29.44
N ASP A 24 -5.34 3.50 -28.45
CA ASP A 24 -4.52 4.72 -28.62
C ASP A 24 -3.18 4.69 -27.86
N VAL A 25 -2.16 4.12 -28.52
CA VAL A 25 -0.77 4.04 -28.04
C VAL A 25 -0.15 5.42 -27.82
N ASP A 26 -0.52 6.42 -28.63
CA ASP A 26 0.01 7.78 -28.53
C ASP A 26 -0.50 8.50 -27.30
N ARG A 27 -1.79 8.34 -26.97
CA ARG A 27 -2.38 8.81 -25.72
C ARG A 27 -1.70 8.17 -24.51
N MET A 28 -1.41 6.87 -24.58
CA MET A 28 -0.71 6.17 -23.51
C MET A 28 0.73 6.66 -23.32
N ALA A 29 1.45 6.89 -24.42
CA ALA A 29 2.79 7.50 -24.38
C ALA A 29 2.76 8.93 -23.82
N HIS A 30 1.71 9.68 -24.12
CA HIS A 30 1.51 11.03 -23.58
C HIS A 30 1.26 11.00 -22.06
N VAL A 31 0.41 10.10 -21.57
CA VAL A 31 0.17 9.87 -20.14
C VAL A 31 1.47 9.55 -19.42
N ALA A 32 2.20 8.56 -19.94
CA ALA A 32 3.47 8.11 -19.42
C ALA A 32 4.47 9.26 -19.30
N LYS A 33 4.68 10.02 -20.39
CA LYS A 33 5.53 11.23 -20.40
C LYS A 33 5.09 12.27 -19.38
N THR A 34 3.78 12.46 -19.22
CA THR A 34 3.20 13.47 -18.33
C THR A 34 3.39 13.12 -16.87
N LEU A 35 3.17 11.85 -16.48
CA LEU A 35 3.45 11.35 -15.13
C LEU A 35 4.94 11.39 -14.80
N ALA A 36 5.79 10.90 -15.72
CA ALA A 36 7.25 10.95 -15.51
C ALA A 36 7.75 12.40 -15.33
N ARG A 37 7.29 13.33 -16.19
CA ARG A 37 7.62 14.75 -16.04
C ARG A 37 7.11 15.33 -14.74
N ALA A 38 5.95 14.89 -14.25
CA ALA A 38 5.37 15.40 -13.02
C ALA A 38 6.08 14.92 -11.75
N ALA A 39 6.64 13.71 -11.80
CA ALA A 39 7.40 13.09 -10.73
C ALA A 39 8.88 13.52 -10.69
N MET A 40 9.40 14.21 -11.71
CA MET A 40 10.72 14.83 -11.64
C MET A 40 10.69 16.07 -10.71
N PRO A 41 11.73 16.28 -9.88
CA PRO A 41 11.83 17.49 -9.07
C PRO A 41 11.86 18.74 -9.98
N PRO A 42 11.27 19.86 -9.56
CA PRO A 42 11.40 21.11 -10.30
C PRO A 42 12.89 21.47 -10.34
N SER A 43 13.49 21.50 -11.53
CA SER A 43 14.85 21.98 -11.67
C SER A 43 14.91 23.40 -11.14
N ALA A 44 15.72 23.61 -10.10
CA ALA A 44 16.01 24.94 -9.59
C ALA A 44 16.77 25.72 -10.68
N GLY A 45 16.04 26.44 -11.54
CA GLY A 45 16.56 27.56 -12.33
C GLY A 45 17.70 27.27 -13.33
N SER A 46 17.90 26.03 -13.80
CA SER A 46 18.90 25.75 -14.85
C SER A 46 18.23 25.23 -16.14
N THR A 47 18.53 25.90 -17.25
CA THR A 47 18.01 25.60 -18.60
C THR A 47 18.64 24.37 -19.26
N GLN A 48 19.28 23.48 -18.49
CA GLN A 48 19.76 22.18 -18.93
C GLN A 48 19.68 21.24 -17.74
N ALA A 49 18.65 20.40 -17.69
CA ALA A 49 18.72 19.18 -16.90
C ALA A 49 19.86 18.35 -17.50
N SER A 50 20.91 18.13 -16.72
CA SER A 50 22.08 17.35 -17.12
C SER A 50 21.63 15.94 -17.55
N SER A 51 22.34 15.30 -18.47
CA SER A 51 22.10 13.88 -18.77
C SER A 51 22.26 12.99 -17.53
N ASP A 52 22.89 13.48 -16.46
CA ASP A 52 23.03 12.78 -15.18
C ASP A 52 21.77 12.85 -14.30
N ASP A 53 20.92 13.88 -14.43
CA ASP A 53 19.61 13.92 -13.75
C ASP A 53 18.63 12.92 -14.38
N PHE A 54 18.92 12.52 -15.63
CA PHE A 54 18.15 11.54 -16.38
C PHE A 54 18.46 10.09 -15.96
N VAL A 55 19.57 9.83 -15.24
CA VAL A 55 20.03 8.49 -14.78
C VAL A 55 19.29 8.00 -13.52
N ARG A 56 18.45 8.83 -12.87
CA ARG A 56 17.79 8.47 -11.61
C ARG A 56 16.42 7.80 -11.72
N TRP A 57 15.87 7.62 -12.92
CA TRP A 57 14.69 6.76 -13.11
C TRP A 57 15.16 5.32 -13.29
N THR A 58 15.40 4.64 -12.17
CA THR A 58 15.62 3.18 -12.13
C THR A 58 14.39 2.46 -12.68
N PRO A 59 14.51 1.25 -13.27
CA PRO A 59 13.35 0.46 -13.70
C PRO A 59 12.28 0.42 -12.61
N LEU A 60 11.03 0.68 -13.03
CA LEU A 60 9.87 0.56 -12.15
C LEU A 60 9.77 -0.87 -11.62
N SER A 61 9.68 -0.98 -10.30
CA SER A 61 9.50 -2.27 -9.63
C SER A 61 8.04 -2.46 -9.28
N ARG A 62 7.39 -3.53 -9.76
CA ARG A 62 6.01 -3.82 -9.36
C ARG A 62 6.00 -4.28 -7.91
N LEU A 63 5.46 -3.46 -7.01
CA LEU A 63 5.37 -3.79 -5.60
C LEU A 63 4.10 -4.59 -5.30
N TYR A 64 2.97 -4.23 -5.91
CA TYR A 64 1.67 -4.84 -5.66
C TYR A 64 0.80 -4.82 -6.91
N THR A 65 0.02 -5.87 -7.14
CA THR A 65 -1.12 -5.89 -8.08
C THR A 65 -2.26 -6.71 -7.50
N SER A 66 -3.48 -6.17 -7.49
CA SER A 66 -4.65 -6.88 -6.99
C SER A 66 -4.92 -8.19 -7.75
N ALA A 67 -4.53 -8.27 -9.02
CA ALA A 67 -4.72 -9.45 -9.87
C ALA A 67 -3.89 -10.67 -9.44
N GLN A 68 -2.70 -10.47 -8.88
CA GLN A 68 -1.79 -11.55 -8.46
C GLN A 68 -1.73 -11.70 -6.94
N ASP A 69 -1.75 -10.57 -6.23
CA ASP A 69 -1.57 -10.54 -4.79
C ASP A 69 -2.91 -10.68 -4.04
N GLY A 70 -4.02 -10.38 -4.72
CA GLY A 70 -5.38 -10.35 -4.18
C GLY A 70 -5.71 -9.00 -3.52
N LEU A 71 -6.96 -8.56 -3.66
CA LEU A 71 -7.44 -7.29 -3.13
C LEU A 71 -7.64 -7.38 -1.61
N SER A 72 -6.61 -7.02 -0.83
CA SER A 72 -6.63 -7.03 0.63
C SER A 72 -5.70 -5.97 1.18
N PHE A 73 -6.18 -5.15 2.11
CA PHE A 73 -5.38 -4.08 2.69
C PHE A 73 -4.13 -4.59 3.42
N ASN A 74 -4.23 -5.71 4.12
CA ASN A 74 -3.07 -6.33 4.77
C ASN A 74 -1.98 -6.71 3.75
N ARG A 75 -2.39 -7.26 2.60
CA ARG A 75 -1.47 -7.60 1.52
C ARG A 75 -0.88 -6.36 0.87
N LEU A 76 -1.69 -5.34 0.61
CA LEU A 76 -1.21 -4.04 0.12
C LEU A 76 -0.16 -3.46 1.08
N SER A 77 -0.47 -3.36 2.38
CA SER A 77 0.45 -2.83 3.40
C SER A 77 1.76 -3.62 3.44
N TYR A 78 1.71 -4.95 3.39
CA TYR A 78 2.89 -5.81 3.32
C TYR A 78 3.78 -5.53 2.09
N HIS A 79 3.16 -5.18 0.96
CA HIS A 79 3.87 -4.92 -0.29
C HIS A 79 4.43 -3.50 -0.40
N ILE A 80 3.91 -2.53 0.33
CA ILE A 80 4.39 -1.13 0.27
C ILE A 80 5.29 -0.74 1.46
N LEU A 81 5.09 -1.35 2.64
CA LEU A 81 5.90 -1.05 3.82
C LEU A 81 7.33 -1.58 3.67
N GLY A 82 8.29 -0.80 4.17
CA GLY A 82 9.73 -1.08 4.06
C GLY A 82 10.36 -0.67 2.74
N TYR A 83 9.57 -0.29 1.73
CA TYR A 83 10.11 0.31 0.50
C TYR A 83 10.46 1.77 0.77
N SER A 84 11.76 2.11 0.76
CA SER A 84 12.24 3.45 1.17
C SER A 84 12.08 4.53 0.09
N GLY A 85 11.64 4.16 -1.11
CA GLY A 85 11.56 5.04 -2.27
C GLY A 85 10.17 5.59 -2.56
N PRO A 86 10.05 6.48 -3.56
CA PRO A 86 8.76 6.96 -4.05
C PRO A 86 7.92 5.84 -4.65
N THR A 87 6.60 5.98 -4.58
CA THR A 87 5.66 4.99 -5.15
C THR A 87 4.60 5.65 -6.03
N LEU A 88 4.19 4.94 -7.08
CA LEU A 88 3.07 5.28 -7.95
C LEU A 88 1.96 4.25 -7.76
N THR A 89 0.80 4.69 -7.28
CA THR A 89 -0.39 3.85 -7.13
C THR A 89 -1.38 4.17 -8.24
N ILE A 90 -1.82 3.16 -8.98
CA ILE A 90 -2.82 3.26 -10.05
C ILE A 90 -4.04 2.45 -9.63
N ILE A 91 -5.21 3.07 -9.72
CA ILE A 91 -6.50 2.49 -9.35
C ILE A 91 -7.42 2.59 -10.55
N ARG A 92 -8.11 1.49 -10.83
CA ARG A 92 -9.28 1.43 -11.69
C ARG A 92 -10.48 1.15 -10.80
N ASP A 93 -11.52 1.97 -10.91
CA ASP A 93 -12.79 1.66 -10.28
C ASP A 93 -13.72 0.85 -11.19
N THR A 94 -14.76 0.27 -10.62
CA THR A 94 -15.78 -0.52 -11.33
C THR A 94 -16.61 0.29 -12.33
N GLN A 95 -16.49 1.63 -12.32
CA GLN A 95 -17.11 2.53 -13.29
C GLN A 95 -16.16 2.90 -14.43
N GLY A 96 -14.94 2.34 -14.45
CA GLY A 96 -13.93 2.56 -15.48
C GLY A 96 -13.12 3.83 -15.35
N ALA A 97 -13.26 4.60 -14.26
CA ALA A 97 -12.35 5.70 -14.00
C ALA A 97 -10.98 5.15 -13.59
N VAL A 98 -9.92 5.74 -14.15
CA VAL A 98 -8.54 5.37 -13.83
C VAL A 98 -7.85 6.58 -13.24
N PHE A 99 -7.38 6.47 -12.01
CA PHE A 99 -6.80 7.56 -11.24
C PHE A 99 -5.81 7.01 -10.22
N GLY A 100 -5.17 7.88 -9.46
CA GLY A 100 -4.21 7.41 -8.48
C GLY A 100 -3.42 8.51 -7.81
N MET A 101 -2.29 8.09 -7.25
CA MET A 101 -1.41 8.95 -6.50
C MET A 101 0.06 8.63 -6.72
N PHE A 102 0.88 9.66 -6.68
CA PHE A 102 2.32 9.56 -6.53
C PHE A 102 2.71 10.05 -5.15
N CYS A 103 3.50 9.24 -4.46
CA CYS A 103 3.98 9.49 -3.12
C CYS A 103 5.50 9.60 -3.16
N ASP A 104 6.02 10.75 -2.74
CA ASP A 104 7.44 11.10 -2.86
C ASP A 104 8.32 10.55 -1.72
N THR A 105 7.70 9.97 -0.70
CA THR A 105 8.39 9.35 0.45
C THR A 105 7.86 7.94 0.73
N GLU A 106 8.62 7.19 1.50
CA GLU A 106 8.25 5.84 1.97
C GLU A 106 6.94 5.80 2.76
N TRP A 107 6.22 4.69 2.68
CA TRP A 107 5.01 4.44 3.47
C TRP A 107 5.35 4.14 4.93
N LYS A 108 4.62 4.75 5.87
CA LYS A 108 4.80 4.59 7.31
C LYS A 108 3.46 4.39 8.00
N GLU A 109 3.39 3.35 8.82
CA GLU A 109 2.29 3.17 9.76
C GLU A 109 2.28 4.33 10.76
N SER A 110 1.26 5.19 10.71
CA SER A 110 1.23 6.45 11.46
C SER A 110 -0.19 6.93 11.73
N SER A 111 -0.42 7.48 12.92
CA SER A 111 -1.65 8.21 13.26
C SER A 111 -1.64 9.68 12.79
N ARG A 112 -0.57 10.13 12.14
CA ARG A 112 -0.34 11.51 11.67
C ARG A 112 0.01 11.51 10.19
N TYR A 113 -0.32 12.60 9.52
CA TYR A 113 0.12 12.83 8.15
C TYR A 113 1.64 12.99 8.05
N TYR A 114 2.18 12.60 6.91
CA TYR A 114 3.57 12.76 6.51
C TYR A 114 3.65 12.94 4.98
N GLY A 115 4.85 12.88 4.39
CA GLY A 115 5.08 13.08 2.96
C GLY A 115 5.65 14.46 2.64
N GLY A 116 5.96 14.70 1.37
CA GLY A 116 6.53 15.96 0.91
C GLY A 116 5.76 16.63 -0.23
N ASN A 117 6.28 17.76 -0.67
CA ASN A 117 5.71 18.58 -1.74
C ASN A 117 5.81 17.94 -3.13
N GLY A 118 6.52 16.81 -3.26
CA GLY A 118 6.59 16.02 -4.49
C GLY A 118 5.36 15.12 -4.68
N CYS A 119 4.51 14.96 -3.67
CA CYS A 119 3.25 14.23 -3.78
C CYS A 119 2.31 14.87 -4.82
N PHE A 120 1.57 14.04 -5.56
CA PHE A 120 0.47 14.51 -6.40
C PHE A 120 -0.58 13.44 -6.61
N LEU A 121 -1.79 13.87 -6.92
CA LEU A 121 -2.87 12.99 -7.38
C LEU A 121 -3.01 13.13 -8.89
N PHE A 122 -3.55 12.11 -9.55
CA PHE A 122 -3.80 12.18 -10.98
C PHE A 122 -5.05 11.40 -11.38
N ARG A 123 -5.59 11.76 -12.54
CA ARG A 123 -6.64 11.04 -13.26
C ARG A 123 -6.14 10.78 -14.67
N LEU A 124 -6.38 9.58 -15.20
CA LEU A 124 -6.00 9.13 -16.54
C LEU A 124 -7.22 8.93 -17.44
N ALA A 125 -8.33 8.44 -16.87
CA ALA A 125 -9.60 8.26 -17.55
C ALA A 125 -10.76 8.85 -16.71
N PRO A 126 -11.77 9.50 -17.34
CA PRO A 126 -11.95 9.67 -18.78
C PRO A 126 -11.02 10.70 -19.42
N GLU A 127 -10.49 11.64 -18.62
CA GLU A 127 -9.58 12.70 -19.06
C GLU A 127 -8.35 12.76 -18.15
N ILE A 128 -7.22 13.11 -18.74
CA ILE A 128 -5.96 13.22 -18.02
C ILE A 128 -5.93 14.52 -17.22
N ALA A 129 -5.61 14.42 -15.94
CA ALA A 129 -5.38 15.56 -15.07
C ALA A 129 -4.35 15.21 -13.99
N ILE A 130 -3.54 16.20 -13.60
CA ILE A 130 -2.61 16.10 -12.47
C ILE A 130 -2.99 17.19 -11.47
N TYR A 131 -3.05 16.81 -10.20
CA TYR A 131 -3.42 17.67 -9.08
C TYR A 131 -2.26 17.71 -8.09
N ARG A 132 -1.49 18.79 -8.14
CA ARG A 132 -0.29 18.96 -7.29
C ARG A 132 -0.65 19.44 -5.90
N VAL A 133 0.33 19.44 -5.01
CA VAL A 133 0.22 20.12 -3.72
C VAL A 133 -0.20 21.57 -3.92
N SER A 134 -1.13 22.04 -3.07
CA SER A 134 -1.66 23.40 -3.13
C SER A 134 -0.54 24.43 -2.94
N ALA A 135 -0.43 25.37 -3.87
CA ALA A 135 0.52 26.48 -3.80
C ALA A 135 0.30 27.39 -2.57
N SER A 136 -0.87 27.32 -1.92
CA SER A 136 -1.14 28.08 -0.69
C SER A 136 -0.33 27.61 0.51
N GLY A 137 0.22 26.38 0.48
CA GLY A 137 0.93 25.77 1.62
C GLY A 137 0.07 25.67 2.89
N ALA A 138 -1.26 25.76 2.75
CA ALA A 138 -2.16 25.92 3.89
C ALA A 138 -2.29 24.65 4.74
N ASN A 139 -1.95 23.49 4.19
CA ASN A 139 -2.06 22.21 4.89
C ASN A 139 -1.11 21.15 4.31
N GLU A 140 -0.17 20.68 5.12
CA GLU A 140 0.85 19.68 4.76
C GLU A 140 0.39 18.22 4.96
N ASN A 141 -0.92 17.99 5.02
CA ASN A 141 -1.52 16.66 5.12
C ASN A 141 -1.43 15.87 3.80
N TYR A 142 -0.24 15.38 3.43
CA TYR A 142 -0.02 14.75 2.11
C TYR A 142 -0.34 13.27 2.08
N MET A 143 0.30 12.47 2.92
CA MET A 143 0.19 11.02 2.99
C MET A 143 -0.31 10.56 4.36
N TYR A 144 -1.11 9.50 4.37
CA TYR A 144 -1.66 8.87 5.56
C TYR A 144 -1.73 7.36 5.37
N LEU A 145 -1.28 6.60 6.36
CA LEU A 145 -1.46 5.15 6.41
C LEU A 145 -1.64 4.73 7.86
N ASN A 146 -2.80 4.19 8.17
CA ASN A 146 -3.12 3.68 9.49
C ASN A 146 -3.87 2.35 9.37
N SER A 147 -3.35 1.31 9.99
CA SER A 147 -3.97 -0.01 10.10
C SER A 147 -4.35 -0.34 11.55
N LYS A 148 -4.12 0.58 12.50
CA LYS A 148 -4.22 0.32 13.94
C LYS A 148 -5.22 1.24 14.64
N GLY A 149 -5.72 0.75 15.78
CA GLY A 149 -6.66 1.48 16.64
C GLY A 149 -8.03 1.66 16.00
N PHE A 150 -8.95 2.33 16.73
CA PHE A 150 -10.33 2.55 16.29
C PHE A 150 -10.73 4.04 16.28
N ALA A 151 -9.85 4.92 16.77
CA ALA A 151 -10.15 6.34 16.92
C ALA A 151 -9.97 7.14 15.62
N LEU A 152 -9.11 6.65 14.72
CA LEU A 152 -8.83 7.27 13.43
C LEU A 152 -9.15 6.28 12.31
N PRO A 153 -9.45 6.78 11.09
CA PRO A 153 -9.77 5.92 9.96
C PRO A 153 -8.66 4.90 9.69
N ARG A 154 -9.06 3.68 9.36
CA ARG A 154 -8.11 2.62 8.97
C ARG A 154 -8.11 2.53 7.45
N GLY A 155 -6.94 2.70 6.86
CA GLY A 155 -6.81 2.84 5.43
C GLY A 155 -5.58 3.65 5.02
N LEU A 156 -5.55 4.01 3.74
CA LEU A 156 -4.50 4.75 3.08
C LEU A 156 -5.12 6.01 2.49
N GLY A 157 -4.60 7.17 2.86
CA GLY A 157 -5.20 8.46 2.54
C GLY A 157 -4.20 9.44 1.96
N MET A 158 -4.73 10.35 1.15
CA MET A 158 -4.00 11.53 0.69
C MET A 158 -4.85 12.78 0.80
N GLY A 159 -4.22 13.87 1.25
CA GLY A 159 -4.84 15.19 1.31
C GLY A 159 -5.95 15.34 2.35
N GLY A 160 -6.25 16.59 2.71
CA GLY A 160 -7.45 16.89 3.52
C GLY A 160 -7.21 16.75 5.01
N SER A 161 -8.08 16.02 5.70
CA SER A 161 -8.03 15.78 7.15
C SER A 161 -8.51 14.37 7.46
N THR A 162 -8.27 13.89 8.69
CA THR A 162 -8.73 12.57 9.13
C THR A 162 -10.26 12.42 9.12
N ASP A 163 -11.01 13.52 9.07
CA ASP A 163 -12.47 13.49 8.92
C ASP A 163 -12.91 13.44 7.46
N LYS A 164 -12.07 13.94 6.54
CA LYS A 164 -12.38 14.05 5.12
C LYS A 164 -11.11 14.18 4.28
N PHE A 165 -10.70 13.06 3.67
CA PHE A 165 -9.51 13.02 2.82
C PHE A 165 -9.79 13.55 1.41
N ARG A 166 -8.73 13.83 0.66
CA ARG A 166 -8.84 14.09 -0.79
C ARG A 166 -9.03 12.81 -1.59
N LEU A 167 -8.30 11.77 -1.22
CA LEU A 167 -8.44 10.39 -1.66
C LEU A 167 -8.28 9.50 -0.43
N PHE A 168 -9.19 8.55 -0.24
CA PHE A 168 -9.11 7.57 0.84
C PHE A 168 -9.43 6.18 0.29
N LEU A 169 -8.51 5.25 0.55
CA LEU A 169 -8.69 3.82 0.35
C LEU A 169 -8.93 3.22 1.73
N SER A 170 -10.13 2.70 1.95
CA SER A 170 -10.49 2.03 3.20
C SER A 170 -9.62 0.79 3.43
N GLU A 171 -9.49 0.33 4.67
CA GLU A 171 -8.96 -1.00 4.93
C GLU A 171 -9.83 -2.12 4.34
N ASP A 172 -11.11 -1.84 4.15
CA ASP A 172 -12.02 -2.65 3.37
C ASP A 172 -11.92 -2.19 1.90
N LEU A 173 -10.88 -2.60 1.16
CA LEU A 173 -10.61 -2.08 -0.19
C LEU A 173 -11.78 -2.24 -1.19
N ASP A 174 -12.72 -3.12 -0.91
CA ASP A 174 -13.92 -3.37 -1.71
C ASP A 174 -15.06 -2.38 -1.42
N GLU A 175 -15.01 -1.66 -0.30
CA GLU A 175 -16.09 -0.78 0.17
C GLU A 175 -15.52 0.51 0.81
N ASN A 176 -16.38 1.50 1.05
CA ASN A 176 -16.05 2.68 1.86
C ASN A 176 -14.84 3.55 1.38
N SER A 177 -14.26 3.26 0.21
CA SER A 177 -13.24 4.09 -0.43
C SER A 177 -13.90 5.28 -1.13
N TYR A 178 -13.26 6.45 -1.03
CA TYR A 178 -13.85 7.69 -1.52
C TYR A 178 -12.83 8.74 -1.93
N THR A 179 -13.29 9.73 -2.69
CA THR A 179 -12.54 10.91 -3.11
C THR A 179 -13.39 12.16 -2.97
N THR A 180 -12.74 13.30 -2.74
CA THR A 180 -13.39 14.61 -2.69
C THR A 180 -12.81 15.53 -3.76
N ALA A 181 -13.60 16.50 -4.23
CA ALA A 181 -13.16 17.39 -5.29
C ALA A 181 -12.20 18.49 -4.80
N LYS A 182 -12.16 18.78 -3.51
CA LYS A 182 -11.42 19.91 -2.93
C LYS A 182 -10.88 19.56 -1.55
N CYS A 183 -9.67 20.00 -1.27
CA CYS A 183 -9.06 20.03 0.05
C CYS A 183 -8.07 21.20 0.13
N LEU A 184 -7.41 21.39 1.28
CA LEU A 184 -6.38 22.43 1.44
C LEU A 184 -4.97 21.98 1.02
N SER A 185 -4.77 20.67 0.82
CA SER A 185 -3.45 20.08 0.56
C SER A 185 -3.13 19.92 -0.93
N PHE A 186 -4.13 19.78 -1.80
CA PHE A 186 -3.97 19.52 -3.24
C PHE A 186 -4.90 20.39 -4.09
N GLU A 187 -4.47 20.70 -5.31
CA GLU A 187 -5.25 21.41 -6.33
C GLU A 187 -6.62 20.76 -6.57
N PRO A 188 -7.71 21.52 -6.74
CA PRO A 188 -9.07 20.98 -6.84
C PRO A 188 -9.32 20.22 -8.16
N GLY A 189 -10.22 19.24 -8.10
CA GLY A 189 -10.67 18.44 -9.25
C GLY A 189 -11.11 17.03 -8.84
N ARG A 190 -11.89 16.38 -9.71
CA ARG A 190 -12.45 15.04 -9.46
C ARG A 190 -11.48 13.95 -9.93
N LEU A 191 -11.27 12.93 -9.11
CA LEU A 191 -10.47 11.73 -9.47
C LEU A 191 -11.32 10.65 -10.15
N SER A 192 -12.48 10.34 -9.57
CA SER A 192 -13.45 9.37 -10.11
C SER A 192 -14.72 10.09 -10.61
N SER A 193 -15.58 9.36 -11.34
CA SER A 193 -16.93 9.79 -11.72
C SER A 193 -17.81 10.07 -10.50
N SER A 194 -17.57 9.37 -9.38
CA SER A 194 -18.33 9.45 -8.14
C SER A 194 -17.43 9.78 -6.95
N GLU A 195 -17.99 10.33 -5.86
CA GLU A 195 -17.25 10.52 -4.61
C GLU A 195 -16.96 9.19 -3.93
N GLN A 196 -17.88 8.22 -3.99
CA GLN A 196 -17.64 6.85 -3.53
C GLN A 196 -17.36 5.96 -4.74
N PHE A 197 -16.38 5.06 -4.61
CA PHE A 197 -15.99 4.14 -5.67
C PHE A 197 -15.63 2.77 -5.08
N VAL A 198 -15.76 1.74 -5.92
CA VAL A 198 -15.33 0.37 -5.62
C VAL A 198 -14.13 0.08 -6.51
N ILE A 199 -13.04 -0.42 -5.91
CA ILE A 199 -11.82 -0.75 -6.64
C ILE A 199 -12.05 -2.02 -7.46
N ASP A 200 -11.82 -1.95 -8.77
CA ASP A 200 -11.82 -3.10 -9.67
C ASP A 200 -10.40 -3.68 -9.78
N ALA A 201 -9.42 -2.80 -10.02
CA ALA A 201 -8.01 -3.18 -10.08
C ALA A 201 -7.13 -2.11 -9.42
N MET A 202 -6.05 -2.55 -8.79
CA MET A 202 -5.07 -1.67 -8.18
C MET A 202 -3.65 -2.20 -8.36
N GLU A 203 -2.74 -1.30 -8.72
CA GLU A 203 -1.31 -1.56 -8.81
C GLU A 203 -0.50 -0.51 -8.06
N VAL A 204 0.60 -0.95 -7.46
CA VAL A 204 1.60 -0.07 -6.85
C VAL A 204 2.96 -0.38 -7.43
N TRP A 205 3.62 0.67 -7.91
CA TRP A 205 4.94 0.62 -8.53
C TRP A 205 5.93 1.43 -7.68
N GLY A 206 7.10 0.87 -7.43
CA GLY A 206 8.22 1.53 -6.76
C GLY A 206 9.13 2.24 -7.76
N CYS A 207 9.48 3.48 -7.45
CA CYS A 207 10.30 4.36 -8.30
C CYS A 207 11.67 4.71 -7.70
N GLY A 208 12.05 4.08 -6.59
CA GLY A 208 13.30 4.32 -5.84
C GLY A 208 14.42 3.31 -6.09
N GLY A 209 14.28 2.45 -7.11
CA GLY A 209 15.36 1.56 -7.58
C GLY A 209 15.80 0.44 -6.63
N GLU A 210 16.94 -0.16 -6.96
CA GLU A 210 17.48 -1.35 -6.27
C GLU A 210 17.71 -1.12 -4.78
N GLU A 211 18.16 0.07 -4.37
CA GLU A 211 18.36 0.40 -2.96
C GLU A 211 17.05 0.30 -2.17
N SER A 212 15.95 0.81 -2.74
CA SER A 212 14.64 0.74 -2.12
C SER A 212 14.07 -0.68 -2.07
N GLU A 213 14.37 -1.51 -3.08
CA GLU A 213 14.04 -2.93 -3.06
C GLU A 213 14.84 -3.72 -2.01
N LEU A 214 16.13 -3.40 -1.85
CA LEU A 214 16.97 -3.99 -0.81
C LEU A 214 16.49 -3.60 0.59
N SER A 215 16.12 -2.33 0.78
CA SER A 215 15.50 -1.84 2.00
C SER A 215 14.21 -2.62 2.33
N GLN A 216 13.35 -2.84 1.33
CA GLN A 216 12.13 -3.62 1.51
C GLN A 216 12.42 -5.09 1.89
N LYS A 217 13.38 -5.74 1.23
CA LYS A 217 13.79 -7.11 1.56
C LYS A 217 14.32 -7.20 2.99
N ALA A 218 15.16 -6.24 3.40
CA ALA A 218 15.68 -6.16 4.75
C ALA A 218 14.55 -5.97 5.78
N HIS A 219 13.62 -5.06 5.52
CA HIS A 219 12.45 -4.82 6.39
C HIS A 219 11.58 -6.07 6.57
N ARG A 220 11.32 -6.81 5.47
CA ARG A 220 10.56 -8.08 5.51
C ARG A 220 11.31 -9.15 6.30
N GLN A 221 12.62 -9.26 6.12
CA GLN A 221 13.45 -10.20 6.87
C GLN A 221 13.44 -9.88 8.36
N GLU A 222 13.65 -8.63 8.74
CA GLU A 222 13.59 -8.18 10.14
C GLU A 222 12.23 -8.47 10.77
N THR A 223 11.13 -8.13 10.07
CA THR A 223 9.77 -8.40 10.54
C THR A 223 9.53 -9.90 10.73
N ALA A 224 9.97 -10.74 9.79
CA ALA A 224 9.85 -12.19 9.90
C ALA A 224 10.67 -12.74 11.08
N ASP A 225 11.88 -12.21 11.30
CA ASP A 225 12.73 -12.61 12.41
C ASP A 225 12.13 -12.22 13.76
N LEU A 226 11.53 -11.03 13.87
CA LEU A 226 10.81 -10.60 15.07
C LEU A 226 9.60 -11.51 15.36
N ILE A 227 8.79 -11.83 14.35
CA ILE A 227 7.65 -12.75 14.50
C ILE A 227 8.13 -14.15 14.94
N ASN A 228 9.21 -14.65 14.35
CA ASN A 228 9.77 -15.96 14.69
C ASN A 228 10.36 -15.98 16.10
N ARG A 229 11.01 -14.90 16.55
CA ARG A 229 11.51 -14.75 17.92
C ARG A 229 10.36 -14.74 18.92
N ALA A 230 9.30 -13.96 18.68
CA ALA A 230 8.11 -13.93 19.55
C ALA A 230 7.49 -15.32 19.72
N ARG A 231 7.27 -16.04 18.61
CA ARG A 231 6.75 -17.42 18.63
C ARG A 231 7.63 -18.40 19.41
N LYS A 232 8.96 -18.22 19.40
CA LYS A 232 9.89 -19.05 20.18
C LYS A 232 9.81 -18.74 21.67
N VAL A 233 9.69 -17.46 22.04
CA VAL A 233 9.53 -17.04 23.43
C VAL A 233 8.22 -17.58 24.01
N ASP A 234 7.10 -17.46 23.30
CA ASP A 234 5.80 -17.98 23.74
C ASP A 234 5.86 -19.50 23.98
N LYS A 235 6.48 -20.25 23.07
CA LYS A 235 6.69 -21.70 23.25
C LYS A 235 7.57 -22.01 24.46
N ALA A 236 8.64 -21.24 24.70
CA ALA A 236 9.52 -21.44 25.84
C ALA A 236 8.82 -21.14 27.17
N GLN A 237 7.99 -20.09 27.22
CA GLN A 237 7.15 -19.81 28.40
C GLN A 237 6.15 -20.92 28.67
N PHE A 238 5.52 -21.48 27.63
CA PHE A 238 4.58 -22.60 27.77
C PHE A 238 5.26 -23.90 28.25
N VAL A 239 6.51 -24.14 27.86
CA VAL A 239 7.26 -25.35 28.26
C VAL A 239 7.91 -25.22 29.64
N GLY A 240 8.29 -24.01 30.05
CA GLY A 240 8.99 -23.72 31.30
C GLY A 240 8.11 -23.65 32.55
N ASN A 241 6.79 -23.49 32.39
CA ASN A 241 5.85 -23.63 33.50
C ASN A 241 5.48 -25.11 33.69
N ASP A 242 6.32 -25.88 34.38
CA ASP A 242 5.99 -27.27 34.77
C ASP A 242 4.72 -27.38 35.64
N PHE A 243 4.21 -26.27 36.19
CA PHE A 243 2.93 -26.20 36.91
C PHE A 243 1.68 -26.21 35.99
N ASP A 244 1.80 -25.73 34.74
CA ASP A 244 0.66 -25.64 33.81
C ASP A 244 0.42 -26.95 33.03
N LYS A 245 1.44 -27.79 32.87
CA LYS A 245 1.30 -29.13 32.25
C LYS A 245 0.37 -30.04 33.05
N GLU A 246 0.43 -30.00 34.37
CA GLU A 246 -0.42 -30.83 35.24
C GLU A 246 -1.89 -30.36 35.26
N MET A 247 -2.12 -29.04 35.24
CA MET A 247 -3.47 -28.47 35.35
C MET A 247 -4.35 -28.70 34.10
N PHE A 248 -3.76 -28.78 32.90
CA PHE A 248 -4.51 -28.96 31.65
C PHE A 248 -4.55 -30.41 31.11
N LEU A 249 -3.54 -31.25 31.42
CA LEU A 249 -3.55 -32.67 31.02
C LEU A 249 -4.14 -33.61 32.08
N GLY A 250 -4.23 -33.16 33.35
CA GLY A 250 -4.71 -33.98 34.46
C GLY A 250 -6.22 -34.24 34.51
N LYS A 251 -7.04 -33.54 33.69
CA LYS A 251 -8.51 -33.68 33.72
C LYS A 251 -9.15 -34.24 32.44
N THR A 252 -8.39 -34.59 31.42
CA THR A 252 -8.93 -35.14 30.16
C THR A 252 -8.60 -36.62 29.91
N PHE A 253 -7.68 -37.23 30.66
CA PHE A 253 -7.36 -38.67 30.55
C PHE A 253 -7.21 -39.34 31.92
N GLY A 254 -8.29 -39.39 32.70
CA GLY A 254 -8.22 -39.94 34.06
C GLY A 254 -9.55 -40.40 34.64
N HIS A 255 -10.33 -41.17 33.88
CA HIS A 255 -11.38 -42.00 34.48
C HIS A 255 -11.43 -43.36 33.79
N GLY A 256 -10.89 -44.37 34.47
CA GLY A 256 -11.00 -45.74 34.05
C GLY A 256 -9.85 -46.61 34.52
N THR A 257 -9.67 -46.74 35.83
CA THR A 257 -9.33 -48.01 36.52
C THR A 257 -9.07 -47.70 37.99
N ASP A 258 -10.05 -47.99 38.84
CA ASP A 258 -9.80 -48.18 40.26
C ASP A 258 -9.95 -49.69 40.54
N LYS A 259 -8.87 -50.30 41.04
CA LYS A 259 -8.81 -51.71 41.41
C LYS A 259 -9.06 -51.85 42.91
N ALA A 260 -9.66 -52.99 43.24
CA ALA A 260 -9.60 -53.72 44.51
C ALA A 260 -10.66 -53.41 45.58
N ARG A 261 -11.70 -54.25 45.58
CA ARG A 261 -12.10 -54.98 46.80
C ARG A 261 -11.94 -56.47 46.55
N ILE A 262 -10.89 -57.04 47.14
CA ILE A 262 -10.79 -58.47 47.44
C ILE A 262 -10.91 -58.56 48.96
N ALA A 263 -11.86 -59.36 49.43
CA ALA A 263 -11.74 -60.24 50.59
C ALA A 263 -13.05 -61.04 50.72
N ASP A 264 -12.96 -62.28 50.25
CA ASP A 264 -13.24 -63.53 50.97
C ASP A 264 -14.61 -63.86 51.59
N ASP A 265 -15.05 -65.04 51.17
CA ASP A 265 -15.51 -66.19 51.96
C ASP A 265 -17.00 -66.56 52.10
N GLU A 266 -17.20 -67.82 51.68
CA GLU A 266 -18.09 -68.88 52.15
C GLU A 266 -19.57 -68.98 51.68
N GLN A 267 -19.76 -70.10 50.95
CA GLN A 267 -20.96 -70.95 50.69
C GLN A 267 -22.05 -70.49 49.73
#